data_AF-M0P2G4-F1
#
_entry.id   AF-M0P2G4-F1
#
_cell.length_a   1.000
_cell.length_b   1.000
_cell.length_c   1.000
_cell.angle_alpha   90.00
_cell.angle_beta   90.00
_cell.angle_gamma   90.00
#
_symmetry.space_group_name_H-M   'P 1'
#
loop_
_entity.id
_entity.type
_entity.pdbx_description
1 polymer ?
#
loop_
_entity_poly.entity_id
_entity_poly.type
_entity_poly.pdbx_seq_one_letter_code
_entity_poly.pdbx_strand_id
1 'polypeptide(L)'
;MPLDKWQPVWDELKTTFQNVRDGISTWVTSVYGDVQSGDIEIDDLVTPRERASMMAEEEGMSQAIADLIALNVPVDAEREATITIEDTGATLPGTFALTDSSDGPIESGTTYDPSTFTGDVYFTTDMSLVEGDWSAINTSVDGGTITITAEPYEGTAIEVTTTAGGTVSVPAGDWSAVDGATEWTYDASGDLETNITEVDSARFVSTATETQYETLQLDGSFTVDKLMNTQSGEEVTSTTFDNSEPQDDSNYITQEEWEDLEEQNQELIEKYENSQSGGGIDLGQFDMFGIPGEMVAVGVAALVALGVLNN
;
A
#
# COMPACT_ATOMS: atom_id res chain seq x y z
N MET A 1 -22.63 -8.35 -0.84
CA MET A 1 -22.66 -7.14 0.01
C MET A 1 -24.11 -6.75 0.31
N PRO A 2 -24.41 -6.40 1.56
CA PRO A 2 -25.77 -6.09 2.02
C PRO A 2 -26.23 -4.67 1.63
N LEU A 3 -27.54 -4.44 1.54
CA LEU A 3 -28.17 -3.23 0.97
C LEU A 3 -27.79 -1.94 1.71
N ASP A 4 -27.59 -2.03 3.01
CA ASP A 4 -27.14 -0.97 3.92
C ASP A 4 -25.74 -0.45 3.60
N LYS A 5 -24.86 -1.26 2.99
CA LYS A 5 -23.56 -0.79 2.48
C LYS A 5 -23.66 -0.12 1.10
N TRP A 6 -24.59 -0.55 0.24
CA TRP A 6 -24.75 -0.01 -1.11
C TRP A 6 -25.54 1.29 -1.18
N GLN A 7 -26.54 1.42 -0.31
CA GLN A 7 -27.47 2.56 -0.34
C GLN A 7 -26.75 3.91 -0.14
N PRO A 8 -25.82 4.07 0.84
CA PRO A 8 -25.08 5.33 1.00
C PRO A 8 -24.28 5.71 -0.24
N VAL A 9 -23.50 4.78 -0.79
CA VAL A 9 -22.70 5.00 -2.02
C VAL A 9 -23.58 5.40 -3.20
N TRP A 10 -24.73 4.76 -3.37
CA TRP A 10 -25.68 5.10 -4.44
C TRP A 10 -26.30 6.48 -4.26
N ASP A 11 -26.61 6.87 -3.02
CA ASP A 11 -27.18 8.17 -2.69
C ASP A 11 -26.14 9.29 -2.89
N GLU A 12 -24.89 9.04 -2.54
CA GLU A 12 -23.77 9.93 -2.80
C GLU A 12 -23.52 10.11 -4.29
N LEU A 13 -23.45 9.01 -5.07
CA LEU A 13 -23.29 9.06 -6.52
C LEU A 13 -24.36 9.92 -7.19
N LYS A 14 -25.64 9.76 -6.81
CA LYS A 14 -26.72 10.61 -7.33
C LYS A 14 -26.54 12.08 -6.96
N THR A 15 -26.10 12.35 -5.74
CA THR A 15 -25.86 13.72 -5.25
C THR A 15 -24.74 14.36 -6.05
N THR A 16 -23.61 13.68 -6.23
CA THR A 16 -22.48 14.15 -7.03
C THR A 16 -22.88 14.45 -8.47
N PHE A 17 -23.60 13.54 -9.15
CA PHE A 17 -24.10 13.80 -10.51
C PHE A 17 -25.06 14.97 -10.61
N GLN A 18 -25.88 15.19 -9.58
CA GLN A 18 -26.79 16.32 -9.55
C GLN A 18 -26.02 17.64 -9.37
N ASN A 19 -25.11 17.69 -8.40
CA ASN A 19 -24.28 18.87 -8.13
C ASN A 19 -23.45 19.25 -9.37
N VAL A 20 -22.82 18.28 -10.04
CA VAL A 20 -22.04 18.54 -11.26
C VAL A 20 -22.92 19.09 -12.39
N ARG A 21 -24.13 18.54 -12.60
CA ARG A 21 -25.05 19.06 -13.64
C ARG A 21 -25.50 20.48 -13.35
N ASP A 22 -25.87 20.76 -12.10
CA ASP A 22 -26.33 22.07 -11.68
C ASP A 22 -25.16 23.08 -11.74
N GLY A 23 -23.97 22.69 -11.28
CA GLY A 23 -22.73 23.45 -11.33
C GLY A 23 -22.30 23.79 -12.76
N ILE A 24 -22.25 22.81 -13.68
CA ILE A 24 -21.93 23.07 -15.10
C ILE A 24 -22.93 24.04 -15.73
N SER A 25 -24.22 23.94 -15.39
CA SER A 25 -25.22 24.90 -15.88
C SER A 25 -24.94 26.33 -15.38
N THR A 26 -24.50 26.48 -14.14
CA THR A 26 -24.06 27.77 -13.57
C THR A 26 -22.79 28.25 -14.25
N TRP A 27 -21.77 27.40 -14.34
CA TRP A 27 -20.48 27.69 -14.97
C TRP A 27 -20.65 28.19 -16.41
N VAL A 28 -21.40 27.47 -17.25
CA VAL A 28 -21.69 27.90 -18.62
C VAL A 28 -22.41 29.25 -18.62
N THR A 29 -23.35 29.49 -17.73
CA THR A 29 -24.07 30.78 -17.68
C THR A 29 -23.15 31.94 -17.31
N SER A 30 -22.17 31.71 -16.45
CA SER A 30 -21.18 32.69 -16.01
C SER A 30 -20.10 32.94 -17.07
N VAL A 31 -19.63 31.89 -17.71
CA VAL A 31 -18.53 31.93 -18.69
C VAL A 31 -19.01 32.40 -20.07
N TYR A 32 -20.26 32.11 -20.44
CA TYR A 32 -20.82 32.42 -21.76
C TYR A 32 -20.97 33.93 -21.97
N GLY A 33 -19.96 34.52 -22.60
CA GLY A 33 -19.86 35.94 -22.91
C GLY A 33 -18.57 36.58 -22.42
N ASP A 34 -17.94 36.01 -21.39
CA ASP A 34 -16.72 36.53 -20.77
C ASP A 34 -15.45 35.82 -21.28
N VAL A 35 -15.53 34.52 -21.60
CA VAL A 35 -14.45 33.78 -22.29
C VAL A 35 -14.72 33.77 -23.80
N GLN A 36 -13.76 34.21 -24.60
CA GLN A 36 -13.86 34.25 -26.06
C GLN A 36 -13.41 32.93 -26.68
N SER A 37 -13.90 32.66 -27.89
CA SER A 37 -13.46 31.50 -28.66
C SER A 37 -11.96 31.60 -28.96
N GLY A 38 -11.19 30.59 -28.55
CA GLY A 38 -9.73 30.55 -28.70
C GLY A 38 -8.96 31.08 -27.48
N ASP A 39 -9.65 31.51 -26.42
CA ASP A 39 -8.98 31.88 -25.16
C ASP A 39 -8.53 30.63 -24.36
N ILE A 40 -9.16 29.48 -24.62
CA ILE A 40 -8.84 28.18 -24.03
C ILE A 40 -8.81 27.14 -25.17
N GLU A 41 -7.71 26.40 -25.29
CA GLU A 41 -7.55 25.28 -26.24
C GLU A 41 -7.22 24.00 -25.45
N ILE A 42 -8.17 23.06 -25.44
CA ILE A 42 -8.08 21.79 -24.69
C ILE A 42 -8.24 20.56 -25.61
N ASP A 43 -8.19 20.74 -26.94
CA ASP A 43 -8.38 19.64 -27.90
C ASP A 43 -7.24 18.60 -27.85
N ASP A 44 -6.05 19.03 -27.45
CA ASP A 44 -4.86 18.18 -27.32
C ASP A 44 -4.55 17.79 -25.86
N LEU A 45 -5.36 18.25 -24.90
CA LEU A 45 -5.19 17.96 -23.46
C LEU A 45 -5.39 16.46 -23.19
N VAL A 46 -4.44 15.83 -22.49
CA VAL A 46 -4.64 14.47 -21.96
C VAL A 46 -5.18 14.57 -20.54
N THR A 47 -6.44 14.20 -20.35
CA THR A 47 -7.05 14.28 -19.01
C THR A 47 -6.44 13.26 -18.04
N PRO A 48 -6.45 13.52 -16.71
CA PRO A 48 -6.02 12.55 -15.70
C PRO A 48 -6.66 11.17 -15.86
N ARG A 49 -7.94 11.14 -16.24
CA ARG A 49 -8.68 9.91 -16.52
C ARG A 49 -8.17 9.18 -17.76
N GLU A 50 -7.88 9.89 -18.84
CA GLU A 50 -7.32 9.26 -20.05
C GLU A 50 -5.92 8.72 -19.78
N ARG A 51 -5.09 9.46 -19.05
CA ARG A 51 -3.76 9.02 -18.63
C ARG A 51 -3.81 7.73 -17.82
N ALA A 52 -4.62 7.67 -16.77
CA ALA A 52 -4.80 6.45 -15.97
C ALA A 52 -5.33 5.27 -16.80
N SER A 53 -6.21 5.52 -17.78
CA SER A 53 -6.69 4.49 -18.69
C SER A 53 -5.60 3.98 -19.64
N MET A 54 -4.67 4.84 -20.07
CA MET A 54 -3.53 4.43 -20.90
C MET A 54 -2.54 3.59 -20.10
N MET A 55 -2.32 3.92 -18.82
CA MET A 55 -1.46 3.15 -17.92
C MET A 55 -2.03 1.75 -17.64
N ALA A 56 -3.35 1.59 -17.63
CA ALA A 56 -3.99 0.27 -17.51
C ALA A 56 -3.63 -0.68 -18.67
N GLU A 57 -3.20 -0.14 -19.82
CA GLU A 57 -2.80 -0.91 -20.99
C GLU A 57 -1.30 -1.29 -20.96
N GLU A 58 -0.51 -0.70 -20.05
CA GLU A 58 0.94 -0.89 -19.93
C GLU A 58 1.29 -1.61 -18.61
N GLU A 59 1.98 -2.76 -18.68
CA GLU A 59 2.45 -3.48 -17.49
C GLU A 59 3.58 -2.68 -16.82
N GLY A 60 3.33 -2.09 -15.64
CA GLY A 60 4.37 -1.37 -14.92
C GLY A 60 3.98 -0.74 -13.59
N MET A 61 2.71 -0.34 -13.40
CA MET A 61 2.26 0.33 -12.18
C MET A 61 1.07 -0.34 -11.49
N SER A 62 0.90 -0.07 -10.20
CA SER A 62 -0.35 -0.42 -9.54
C SER A 62 -1.45 0.50 -10.10
N GLN A 63 -2.49 -0.09 -10.70
CA GLN A 63 -3.56 0.70 -11.32
C GLN A 63 -4.29 1.59 -10.31
N ALA A 64 -4.40 1.13 -9.06
CA ALA A 64 -5.18 1.80 -8.03
C ALA A 64 -4.65 3.19 -7.67
N ILE A 65 -3.33 3.38 -7.54
CA ILE A 65 -2.77 4.71 -7.26
C ILE A 65 -2.88 5.65 -8.47
N ALA A 66 -2.75 5.13 -9.70
CA ALA A 66 -3.00 5.91 -10.91
C ALA A 66 -4.45 6.39 -10.96
N ASP A 67 -5.40 5.53 -10.59
CA ASP A 67 -6.81 5.87 -10.48
C ASP A 67 -7.08 6.87 -9.34
N LEU A 68 -6.42 6.74 -8.18
CA LEU A 68 -6.52 7.71 -7.07
C LEU A 68 -6.02 9.10 -7.49
N ILE A 69 -4.86 9.17 -8.15
CA ILE A 69 -4.31 10.43 -8.70
C ILE A 69 -5.28 10.99 -9.75
N ALA A 70 -5.86 10.15 -10.61
CA ALA A 70 -6.85 10.59 -11.60
C ALA A 70 -8.17 11.07 -10.99
N LEU A 71 -8.53 10.57 -9.80
CA LEU A 71 -9.64 11.05 -8.99
C LEU A 71 -9.29 12.29 -8.16
N ASN A 72 -8.08 12.84 -8.34
CA ASN A 72 -7.57 14.00 -7.63
C ASN A 72 -7.49 13.81 -6.10
N VAL A 73 -7.24 12.57 -5.66
CA VAL A 73 -6.98 12.27 -4.24
C VAL A 73 -5.58 12.77 -3.86
N PRO A 74 -5.44 13.53 -2.77
CA PRO A 74 -4.14 13.95 -2.25
C PRO A 74 -3.16 12.79 -2.00
N VAL A 75 -1.97 12.87 -2.60
CA VAL A 75 -0.90 11.86 -2.50
C VAL A 75 0.41 12.49 -2.03
N ASP A 76 1.23 11.74 -1.28
CA ASP A 76 2.63 12.11 -1.00
C ASP A 76 3.56 11.24 -1.85
N ALA A 77 3.81 11.67 -3.08
CA ALA A 77 4.65 10.94 -4.03
C ALA A 77 6.16 11.10 -3.77
N GLU A 78 6.56 12.08 -2.95
CA GLU A 78 7.98 12.41 -2.72
C GLU A 78 8.56 11.70 -1.49
N ARG A 79 7.73 11.17 -0.60
CA ARG A 79 8.18 10.53 0.63
C ARG A 79 7.71 9.09 0.71
N GLU A 80 8.67 8.19 0.88
CA GLU A 80 8.41 6.80 1.24
C GLU A 80 8.37 6.69 2.76
N ALA A 81 7.25 6.17 3.27
CA ALA A 81 7.07 5.84 4.67
C ALA A 81 7.35 4.36 4.91
N THR A 82 8.05 4.05 6.00
CA THR A 82 8.05 2.71 6.58
C THR A 82 7.03 2.71 7.71
N ILE A 83 5.99 1.88 7.60
CA ILE A 83 4.97 1.73 8.63
C ILE A 83 5.02 0.35 9.25
N THR A 84 4.58 0.25 10.50
CA THR A 84 4.30 -1.01 11.18
C THR A 84 2.83 -1.07 11.56
N ILE A 85 2.14 -2.14 11.16
CA ILE A 85 0.74 -2.40 11.50
C ILE A 85 0.66 -2.98 12.91
N GLU A 86 -0.02 -2.30 13.83
CA GLU A 86 0.01 -2.64 15.28
C GLU A 86 -0.54 -4.04 15.58
N ASP A 87 -1.59 -4.46 14.87
CA ASP A 87 -2.26 -5.73 15.13
C ASP A 87 -1.45 -6.95 14.69
N THR A 88 -0.60 -6.79 13.66
CA THR A 88 0.13 -7.91 13.04
C THR A 88 1.64 -7.83 13.21
N GLY A 89 2.18 -6.65 13.53
CA GLY A 89 3.61 -6.38 13.51
C GLY A 89 4.21 -6.34 12.11
N ALA A 90 3.39 -6.28 11.06
CA ALA A 90 3.86 -6.21 9.68
C ALA A 90 4.47 -4.84 9.39
N THR A 91 5.70 -4.83 8.89
CA THR A 91 6.40 -3.64 8.43
C THR A 91 6.34 -3.54 6.91
N LEU A 92 5.96 -2.36 6.40
CA LEU A 92 5.73 -2.10 4.98
C LEU A 92 6.33 -0.74 4.56
N PRO A 93 7.20 -0.69 3.55
CA PRO A 93 7.63 0.56 2.91
C PRO A 93 6.65 0.96 1.79
N GLY A 94 6.27 2.23 1.69
CA GLY A 94 5.32 2.68 0.67
C GLY A 94 4.96 4.17 0.76
N THR A 95 4.01 4.61 -0.07
CA THR A 95 3.55 6.00 -0.13
C THR A 95 2.10 6.15 0.31
N PHE A 96 1.76 7.29 0.92
CA PHE A 96 0.42 7.58 1.41
C PHE A 96 -0.45 8.32 0.39
N ALA A 97 -1.75 8.06 0.45
CA ALA A 97 -2.79 8.93 -0.10
C ALA A 97 -3.91 9.11 0.93
N LEU A 98 -4.48 10.32 1.01
CA LEU A 98 -5.56 10.67 1.93
C LEU A 98 -6.73 11.24 1.15
N THR A 99 -7.94 10.73 1.35
CA THR A 99 -9.13 11.33 0.70
C THR A 99 -9.49 12.69 1.31
N ASP A 100 -9.07 12.94 2.55
CA ASP A 100 -9.18 14.23 3.23
C ASP A 100 -7.80 14.64 3.76
N SER A 101 -7.20 15.66 3.15
CA SER A 101 -5.85 16.13 3.54
C SER A 101 -5.81 16.77 4.93
N SER A 102 -6.96 17.07 5.55
CA SER A 102 -7.02 17.60 6.90
C SER A 102 -6.72 16.56 7.99
N ASP A 103 -6.72 15.28 7.64
CA ASP A 103 -6.23 14.20 8.53
C ASP A 103 -4.69 14.14 8.60
N GLY A 104 -4.01 14.84 7.67
CA GLY A 104 -2.56 15.05 7.68
C GLY A 104 -2.13 16.35 8.41
N PRO A 105 -0.82 16.61 8.51
CA PRO A 105 0.27 15.75 8.03
C PRO A 105 0.44 14.49 8.89
N ILE A 106 0.96 13.45 8.25
CA ILE A 106 1.34 12.21 8.91
C ILE A 106 2.81 12.34 9.35
N GLU A 107 3.10 12.08 10.61
CA GLU A 107 4.39 12.35 11.24
C GLU A 107 5.14 11.06 11.61
N SER A 108 6.46 11.06 11.41
CA SER A 108 7.34 9.97 11.83
C SER A 108 7.35 9.82 13.35
N GLY A 109 7.38 8.57 13.82
CA GLY A 109 7.32 8.18 15.23
C GLY A 109 5.92 8.23 15.87
N THR A 110 4.87 8.43 15.07
CA THR A 110 3.49 8.56 15.56
C THR A 110 2.63 7.37 15.14
N THR A 111 1.78 6.91 16.06
CA THR A 111 0.76 5.89 15.82
C THR A 111 -0.57 6.55 15.49
N TYR A 112 -1.21 6.11 14.41
CA TYR A 112 -2.49 6.59 13.93
C TYR A 112 -3.53 5.47 13.96
N ASP A 113 -4.78 5.85 14.24
CA ASP A 113 -5.96 4.98 14.14
C ASP A 113 -6.86 5.53 13.02
N PRO A 114 -6.88 4.88 11.84
CA PRO A 114 -7.68 5.32 10.69
C PRO A 114 -9.16 5.49 10.99
N SER A 115 -9.71 4.75 11.97
CA SER A 115 -11.13 4.87 12.34
C SER A 115 -11.49 6.24 12.94
N THR A 116 -10.48 7.03 13.31
CA THR A 116 -10.64 8.39 13.86
C THR A 116 -10.51 9.49 12.81
N PHE A 117 -10.12 9.14 11.58
CA PHE A 117 -9.93 10.09 10.48
C PHE A 117 -11.28 10.50 9.87
N THR A 118 -11.27 11.65 9.21
CA THR A 118 -12.43 12.17 8.49
C THR A 118 -12.61 11.45 7.16
N GLY A 119 -11.49 11.19 6.47
CA GLY A 119 -11.41 10.43 5.23
C GLY A 119 -10.78 9.05 5.39
N ASP A 120 -10.58 8.38 4.26
CA ASP A 120 -9.89 7.10 4.17
C ASP A 120 -8.39 7.32 3.95
N VAL A 121 -7.58 6.42 4.51
CA VAL A 121 -6.13 6.36 4.30
C VAL A 121 -5.80 5.22 3.36
N TYR A 122 -5.12 5.54 2.26
CA TYR A 122 -4.57 4.55 1.35
C TYR A 122 -3.04 4.52 1.46
N PHE A 123 -2.48 3.33 1.32
CA PHE A 123 -1.05 3.08 1.37
C PHE A 123 -0.65 2.18 0.21
N THR A 124 0.25 2.67 -0.64
CA THR A 124 0.72 1.91 -1.80
C THR A 124 2.12 1.39 -1.55
N THR A 125 2.27 0.07 -1.56
CA THR A 125 3.47 -0.63 -1.09
C THR A 125 3.80 -1.81 -2.01
N ASP A 126 5.06 -2.24 -2.01
CA ASP A 126 5.46 -3.50 -2.63
C ASP A 126 5.29 -4.65 -1.63
N MET A 127 4.29 -5.49 -1.89
CA MET A 127 3.97 -6.64 -1.06
C MET A 127 5.09 -7.70 -1.04
N SER A 128 6.04 -7.66 -1.99
CA SER A 128 7.24 -8.51 -1.94
C SER A 128 8.18 -8.15 -0.79
N LEU A 129 8.04 -6.94 -0.22
CA LEU A 129 8.88 -6.42 0.86
C LEU A 129 8.22 -6.55 2.24
N VAL A 130 7.03 -7.16 2.34
CA VAL A 130 6.40 -7.36 3.64
C VAL A 130 7.22 -8.30 4.52
N GLU A 131 7.51 -7.85 5.72
CA GLU A 131 8.12 -8.66 6.77
C GLU A 131 7.59 -8.27 8.15
N GLY A 132 7.80 -9.13 9.14
CA GLY A 132 7.49 -8.80 10.54
C GLY A 132 7.83 -9.94 11.49
N ASP A 133 7.89 -9.64 12.78
CA ASP A 133 8.16 -10.66 13.80
C ASP A 133 6.95 -11.60 13.95
N TRP A 134 7.21 -12.90 14.05
CA TRP A 134 6.17 -13.91 14.29
C TRP A 134 6.25 -14.42 15.74
N SER A 135 5.45 -13.82 16.62
CA SER A 135 5.44 -14.17 18.05
C SER A 135 4.46 -15.30 18.40
N ALA A 136 3.52 -15.63 17.51
CA ALA A 136 2.51 -16.67 17.70
C ALA A 136 3.07 -18.08 17.42
N ILE A 137 4.14 -18.46 18.13
CA ILE A 137 4.86 -19.72 17.94
C ILE A 137 5.21 -20.36 19.29
N ASN A 138 5.09 -21.68 19.37
CA ASN A 138 5.53 -22.45 20.53
C ASN A 138 7.07 -22.55 20.54
N THR A 139 7.67 -22.34 21.70
CA THR A 139 9.13 -22.35 21.84
C THR A 139 9.73 -23.74 21.63
N SER A 140 9.05 -24.82 22.01
CA SER A 140 9.60 -26.17 21.93
C SER A 140 9.45 -26.77 20.53
N VAL A 141 10.54 -27.32 20.00
CA VAL A 141 10.57 -28.13 18.78
C VAL A 141 10.82 -29.58 19.17
N ASP A 142 9.77 -30.41 19.13
CA ASP A 142 9.82 -31.80 19.55
C ASP A 142 9.76 -32.74 18.34
N GLY A 143 10.84 -33.51 18.14
CA GLY A 143 10.91 -34.47 17.04
C GLY A 143 10.89 -33.85 15.64
N GLY A 144 11.26 -32.57 15.51
CA GLY A 144 11.25 -31.78 14.29
C GLY A 144 9.94 -31.05 14.05
N THR A 145 8.93 -31.25 14.89
CA THR A 145 7.63 -30.58 14.74
C THR A 145 7.68 -29.18 15.32
N ILE A 146 7.41 -28.18 14.47
CA ILE A 146 7.22 -26.78 14.85
C ILE A 146 5.71 -26.53 14.96
N THR A 147 5.28 -25.74 15.95
CA THR A 147 3.86 -25.41 16.16
C THR A 147 3.65 -23.90 16.28
N ILE A 148 2.73 -23.35 15.50
CA ILE A 148 2.28 -21.95 15.59
C ILE A 148 0.85 -21.87 16.12
N THR A 149 0.51 -20.77 16.79
CA THR A 149 -0.75 -20.55 17.51
C THR A 149 -1.67 -19.52 16.84
N ALA A 150 -1.31 -19.11 15.63
CA ALA A 150 -2.11 -18.25 14.76
C ALA A 150 -2.02 -18.75 13.32
N GLU A 151 -3.03 -18.44 12.52
CA GLU A 151 -3.07 -18.83 11.11
C GLU A 151 -1.98 -18.08 10.33
N PRO A 152 -1.11 -18.78 9.58
CA PRO A 152 -0.06 -18.12 8.81
C PRO A 152 -0.67 -17.26 7.70
N TYR A 153 -0.11 -16.07 7.49
CA TYR A 153 -0.64 -15.14 6.48
C TYR A 153 -0.42 -15.68 5.06
N GLU A 154 -1.48 -15.73 4.24
CA GLU A 154 -1.36 -16.24 2.86
C GLU A 154 -0.29 -15.46 2.07
N GLY A 155 0.41 -16.15 1.16
CA GLY A 155 1.49 -15.54 0.36
C GLY A 155 2.76 -15.20 1.15
N THR A 156 2.83 -15.50 2.45
CA THR A 156 4.05 -15.37 3.27
C THR A 156 4.65 -16.72 3.64
N ALA A 157 5.91 -16.71 4.08
CA ALA A 157 6.59 -17.83 4.71
C ALA A 157 7.07 -17.41 6.09
N ILE A 158 6.97 -18.33 7.07
CA ILE A 158 7.50 -18.12 8.41
C ILE A 158 8.92 -18.71 8.45
N GLU A 159 9.91 -17.83 8.64
CA GLU A 159 11.29 -18.19 8.89
C GLU A 159 11.51 -18.43 10.38
N VAL A 160 11.79 -19.68 10.75
CA VAL A 160 12.01 -20.10 12.14
C VAL A 160 13.48 -20.43 12.33
N THR A 161 14.16 -19.67 13.19
CA THR A 161 15.54 -19.92 13.59
C THR A 161 15.58 -20.66 14.92
N THR A 162 16.37 -21.71 15.01
CA THR A 162 16.47 -22.55 16.22
C THR A 162 17.72 -22.24 17.04
N THR A 163 17.66 -22.50 18.35
CA THR A 163 18.78 -22.34 19.29
C THR A 163 19.94 -23.32 19.03
N ALA A 164 19.67 -24.45 18.37
CA ALA A 164 20.69 -25.39 17.93
C ALA A 164 21.45 -24.93 16.67
N GLY A 165 21.02 -23.82 16.05
CA GLY A 165 21.48 -23.37 14.75
C GLY A 165 20.69 -24.01 13.61
N GLY A 166 20.39 -23.22 12.58
CA GLY A 166 19.57 -23.61 11.45
C GLY A 166 18.28 -22.81 11.40
N THR A 167 17.94 -22.36 10.19
CA THR A 167 16.73 -21.60 9.89
C THR A 167 15.94 -22.39 8.85
N VAL A 168 14.64 -22.57 9.08
CA VAL A 168 13.71 -23.18 8.13
C VAL A 168 12.68 -22.13 7.72
N SER A 169 12.42 -22.02 6.42
CA SER A 169 11.39 -21.13 5.87
C SER A 169 10.22 -21.97 5.39
N VAL A 170 9.06 -21.77 6.02
CA VAL A 170 7.86 -22.59 5.78
C VAL A 170 6.75 -21.72 5.19
N PRO A 171 6.41 -21.87 3.89
CA PRO A 171 5.30 -21.19 3.27
C PRO A 171 3.97 -21.45 4.00
N ALA A 172 3.08 -20.47 4.03
CA ALA A 172 1.77 -20.57 4.70
C ALA A 172 0.98 -21.84 4.31
N GLY A 173 1.04 -22.24 3.04
CA GLY A 173 0.34 -23.41 2.52
C GLY A 173 0.87 -24.77 2.98
N ASP A 174 2.08 -24.83 3.55
CA ASP A 174 2.71 -26.07 4.01
C ASP A 174 2.39 -26.38 5.49
N TRP A 175 1.78 -25.43 6.20
CA TRP A 175 1.33 -25.60 7.58
C TRP A 175 0.05 -26.44 7.67
N SER A 176 0.08 -27.47 8.52
CA SER A 176 -1.06 -28.35 8.75
C SER A 176 -1.85 -27.92 9.98
N ALA A 177 -3.11 -27.51 9.80
CA ALA A 177 -4.01 -27.17 10.91
C ALA A 177 -4.30 -28.39 11.79
N VAL A 178 -4.23 -28.20 13.12
CA VAL A 178 -4.60 -29.20 14.12
C VAL A 178 -6.12 -29.19 14.33
N ASP A 179 -6.72 -30.35 14.59
CA ASP A 179 -8.18 -30.51 14.80
C ASP A 179 -8.72 -29.49 15.85
N GLY A 180 -9.53 -28.53 15.38
CA GLY A 180 -10.06 -27.43 16.21
C GLY A 180 -9.49 -26.04 15.91
N ALA A 181 -8.53 -25.95 14.97
CA ALA A 181 -8.00 -24.74 14.32
C ALA A 181 -7.56 -23.59 15.26
N THR A 182 -6.87 -23.93 16.35
CA THR A 182 -6.15 -22.96 17.18
C THR A 182 -4.62 -23.09 17.05
N GLU A 183 -4.15 -24.13 16.37
CA GLU A 183 -2.73 -24.45 16.20
C GLU A 183 -2.49 -25.01 14.80
N TRP A 184 -1.31 -24.74 14.26
CA TRP A 184 -0.81 -25.30 13.01
C TRP A 184 0.58 -25.89 13.23
N THR A 185 0.89 -26.97 12.51
CA THR A 185 2.13 -27.72 12.69
C THR A 185 2.84 -27.94 11.36
N TYR A 186 4.16 -28.00 11.42
CA TYR A 186 5.03 -28.37 10.30
C TYR A 186 6.11 -29.34 10.79
N ASP A 187 6.38 -30.40 10.02
CA ASP A 187 7.43 -31.37 10.30
C ASP A 187 8.74 -30.98 9.59
N ALA A 188 9.62 -30.27 10.31
CA ALA A 188 10.92 -29.83 9.85
C ALA A 188 12.03 -30.88 10.08
N SER A 189 11.69 -32.15 10.36
CA SER A 189 12.69 -33.19 10.64
C SER A 189 13.61 -33.53 9.47
N GLY A 190 13.21 -33.17 8.25
CA GLY A 190 14.03 -33.26 7.04
C GLY A 190 14.89 -32.02 6.77
N ASP A 191 14.55 -30.89 7.39
CA ASP A 191 15.17 -29.58 7.15
C ASP A 191 16.17 -29.22 8.26
N LEU A 192 15.91 -29.63 9.49
CA LEU A 192 16.75 -29.36 10.65
C LEU A 192 17.77 -30.47 10.89
N GLU A 193 19.00 -30.08 11.25
CA GLU A 193 20.01 -31.04 11.71
C GLU A 193 19.70 -31.58 13.11
N THR A 194 19.05 -30.77 13.95
CA THR A 194 18.70 -31.10 15.34
C THR A 194 17.19 -31.04 15.57
N ASN A 195 16.56 -32.22 15.61
CA ASN A 195 15.10 -32.35 15.69
C ASN A 195 14.52 -32.15 17.10
N ILE A 196 15.34 -31.95 18.12
CA ILE A 196 14.88 -31.61 19.49
C ILE A 196 15.63 -30.36 19.91
N THR A 197 14.96 -29.22 19.85
CA THR A 197 15.54 -27.89 20.08
C THR A 197 14.47 -26.91 20.55
N GLU A 198 14.84 -25.64 20.67
CA GLU A 198 13.95 -24.53 20.98
C GLU A 198 14.04 -23.50 19.85
N VAL A 199 12.91 -22.83 19.56
CA VAL A 199 12.85 -21.66 18.68
C VAL A 199 13.61 -20.51 19.36
N ASP A 200 14.57 -19.93 18.64
CA ASP A 200 15.31 -18.73 19.05
C ASP A 200 14.56 -17.47 18.60
N SER A 201 14.15 -17.44 17.33
CA SER A 201 13.35 -16.38 16.74
C SER A 201 12.48 -16.90 15.60
N ALA A 202 11.40 -16.18 15.30
CA ALA A 202 10.59 -16.41 14.12
C ALA A 202 10.12 -15.08 13.54
N ARG A 203 10.08 -15.01 12.21
CA ARG A 203 9.57 -13.86 11.45
C ARG A 203 8.81 -14.35 10.23
N PHE A 204 7.88 -13.56 9.73
CA PHE A 204 7.25 -13.82 8.44
C PHE A 204 7.83 -12.89 7.38
N VAL A 205 7.93 -13.39 6.16
CA VAL A 205 8.40 -12.65 4.98
C VAL A 205 7.55 -13.01 3.78
N SER A 206 7.48 -12.13 2.79
CA SER A 206 6.84 -12.41 1.52
C SER A 206 7.43 -13.64 0.80
N THR A 207 6.60 -14.41 0.11
CA THR A 207 7.06 -15.47 -0.82
C THR A 207 7.21 -14.98 -2.26
N ALA A 208 6.85 -13.73 -2.53
CA ALA A 208 6.95 -13.16 -3.87
C ALA A 208 8.43 -13.01 -4.29
N THR A 209 8.73 -13.40 -5.52
CA THR A 209 10.09 -13.29 -6.10
C THR A 209 10.25 -12.09 -7.02
N GLU A 210 9.14 -11.41 -7.31
CA GLU A 210 9.05 -10.23 -8.17
C GLU A 210 8.31 -9.15 -7.38
N THR A 211 8.55 -7.89 -7.74
CA THR A 211 7.88 -6.75 -7.12
C THR A 211 6.37 -6.82 -7.36
N GLN A 212 5.57 -6.60 -6.32
CA GLN A 212 4.12 -6.67 -6.35
C GLN A 212 3.54 -5.42 -5.69
N TYR A 213 3.45 -4.33 -6.46
CA TYR A 213 2.84 -3.11 -5.96
C TYR A 213 1.32 -3.23 -5.82
N GLU A 214 0.83 -2.96 -4.62
CA GLU A 214 -0.60 -2.93 -4.30
C GLU A 214 -0.95 -1.67 -3.49
N THR A 215 -2.16 -1.14 -3.69
CA THR A 215 -2.72 -0.07 -2.87
C THR A 215 -3.69 -0.66 -1.87
N LEU A 216 -3.40 -0.48 -0.58
CA LEU A 216 -4.20 -0.94 0.54
C LEU A 216 -4.98 0.22 1.14
N GLN A 217 -6.22 0.00 1.56
CA GLN A 217 -6.89 0.90 2.50
C GLN A 217 -6.51 0.48 3.92
N LEU A 218 -5.95 1.40 4.71
CA LEU A 218 -5.55 1.12 6.09
C LEU A 218 -6.77 1.27 7.01
N ASP A 219 -7.26 0.16 7.53
CA ASP A 219 -8.36 0.15 8.51
C ASP A 219 -7.87 -0.01 9.96
N GLY A 220 -6.74 -0.71 10.14
CA GLY A 220 -6.12 -0.98 11.43
C GLY A 220 -5.13 0.10 11.83
N SER A 221 -4.86 0.22 13.13
CA SER A 221 -3.86 1.15 13.65
C SER A 221 -2.47 0.85 13.09
N PHE A 222 -1.73 1.89 12.76
CA PHE A 222 -0.37 1.78 12.24
C PHE A 222 0.54 2.84 12.87
N THR A 223 1.82 2.49 13.02
CA THR A 223 2.87 3.41 13.44
C THR A 223 3.74 3.75 12.24
N VAL A 224 4.08 5.02 12.08
CA VAL A 224 5.04 5.48 11.06
C VAL A 224 6.43 5.43 11.67
N ASP A 225 7.25 4.46 11.28
CA ASP A 225 8.59 4.29 11.84
C ASP A 225 9.58 5.29 11.25
N LYS A 226 9.44 5.57 9.95
CA LYS A 226 10.35 6.43 9.20
C LYS A 226 9.65 7.08 8.01
N LEU A 227 10.09 8.30 7.66
CA LEU A 227 9.76 8.95 6.40
C LEU A 227 11.06 9.32 5.68
N MET A 228 11.21 8.92 4.42
CA MET A 228 12.37 9.24 3.58
C MET A 228 11.95 9.98 2.33
N ASN A 229 12.59 11.10 2.03
CA ASN A 229 12.43 11.74 0.74
C ASN A 229 13.10 10.88 -0.35
N THR A 230 12.34 10.45 -1.35
CA THR A 230 12.79 9.50 -2.39
C THR A 230 13.82 10.11 -3.34
N GLN A 231 13.86 11.43 -3.48
CA GLN A 231 14.79 12.13 -4.36
C GLN A 231 16.13 12.45 -3.68
N SER A 232 16.10 12.95 -2.44
CA SER A 232 17.30 13.35 -1.70
C SER A 232 17.89 12.23 -0.84
N GLY A 233 17.09 11.22 -0.48
CA GLY A 233 17.45 10.18 0.48
C GLY A 233 17.54 10.69 1.93
N GLU A 234 17.02 11.88 2.21
CA GLU A 234 17.01 12.45 3.56
C GLU A 234 15.80 11.93 4.36
N GLU A 235 16.03 11.62 5.63
CA GLU A 235 14.94 11.34 6.57
C GLU A 235 14.24 12.64 6.95
N VAL A 236 12.91 12.63 6.84
CA VAL A 236 12.05 13.78 7.14
C VAL A 236 11.07 13.41 8.26
N THR A 237 10.44 14.42 8.87
CA THR A 237 9.58 14.20 10.05
C THR A 237 8.10 14.20 9.74
N SER A 238 7.68 14.68 8.57
CA SER A 238 6.26 14.82 8.20
C SER A 238 6.04 14.64 6.69
N THR A 239 4.86 14.16 6.33
CA THR A 239 4.37 14.10 4.95
C THR A 239 3.91 15.45 4.42
N THR A 240 3.85 15.56 3.10
CA THR A 240 3.18 16.66 2.38
C THR A 240 2.34 16.04 1.27
N PHE A 241 1.06 16.38 1.23
CA PHE A 241 0.13 15.86 0.24
C PHE A 241 -0.16 16.90 -0.83
N ASP A 242 -0.08 16.47 -2.08
CA ASP A 242 -0.31 17.30 -3.27
C ASP A 242 -1.47 16.75 -4.10
N ASN A 243 -2.29 17.65 -4.63
CA ASN A 243 -3.34 17.38 -5.61
C ASN A 243 -3.64 18.65 -6.42
N SER A 244 -4.30 18.50 -7.56
CA SER A 244 -4.74 19.63 -8.38
C SER A 244 -5.92 20.37 -7.75
N GLU A 245 -6.14 21.60 -8.19
CA GLU A 245 -7.25 22.41 -7.71
C GLU A 245 -8.60 21.67 -7.93
N PRO A 246 -9.42 21.47 -6.89
CA PRO A 246 -10.74 20.87 -7.08
C PRO A 246 -11.64 21.72 -7.99
N GLN A 247 -12.33 21.09 -8.93
CA GLN A 247 -13.23 21.78 -9.85
C GLN A 247 -14.51 22.27 -9.14
N ASP A 248 -14.91 23.50 -9.44
CA ASP A 248 -16.17 24.11 -9.00
C ASP A 248 -16.94 24.77 -10.15
N ASP A 249 -17.98 25.55 -9.82
CA ASP A 249 -18.85 26.21 -10.82
C ASP A 249 -18.34 27.57 -11.31
N SER A 250 -17.08 27.92 -10.98
CA SER A 250 -16.46 29.22 -11.24
C SER A 250 -14.99 29.18 -11.69
N ASN A 251 -14.24 28.12 -11.41
CA ASN A 251 -12.83 27.97 -11.79
C ASN A 251 -12.64 27.27 -13.17
N TYR A 252 -11.38 27.04 -13.56
CA TYR A 252 -10.98 26.48 -14.86
C TYR A 252 -11.46 27.31 -16.06
N ILE A 253 -11.37 28.64 -15.94
CA ILE A 253 -11.80 29.62 -16.95
C ILE A 253 -10.62 30.27 -17.70
N THR A 254 -9.40 29.85 -17.39
CA THR A 254 -8.16 30.31 -18.02
C THR A 254 -7.34 29.13 -18.56
N GLN A 255 -6.50 29.39 -19.56
CA GLN A 255 -5.60 28.37 -20.11
C GLN A 255 -4.59 27.87 -19.04
N GLU A 256 -4.09 28.76 -18.17
CA GLU A 256 -3.12 28.43 -17.11
C GLU A 256 -3.67 27.37 -16.14
N GLU A 257 -4.94 27.48 -15.72
CA GLU A 257 -5.56 26.46 -14.86
C GLU A 257 -5.62 25.06 -15.51
N TRP A 258 -5.85 25.00 -16.84
CA TRP A 258 -5.86 23.74 -17.58
C TRP A 258 -4.47 23.16 -17.79
N GLU A 259 -3.48 24.01 -18.07
CA GLU A 259 -2.07 23.62 -18.18
C GLU A 259 -1.54 23.11 -16.84
N ASP A 260 -1.85 23.79 -15.74
CA ASP A 260 -1.47 23.39 -14.38
C ASP A 260 -2.06 22.02 -14.00
N LEU A 261 -3.32 21.74 -14.38
CA LEU A 261 -3.93 20.43 -14.16
C LEU A 261 -3.22 19.31 -14.93
N GLU A 262 -2.82 19.58 -16.18
CA GLU A 262 -2.07 18.59 -16.98
C GLU A 262 -0.67 18.36 -16.40
N GLU A 263 0.06 19.44 -16.10
CA GLU A 263 1.43 19.39 -15.61
C GLU A 263 1.51 18.71 -14.24
N GLN A 264 0.64 19.08 -13.29
CA GLN A 264 0.62 18.46 -11.97
C GLN A 264 0.25 16.98 -12.04
N ASN A 265 -0.73 16.61 -12.86
CA ASN A 265 -1.09 15.22 -13.04
C ASN A 265 0.06 14.42 -13.66
N GLN A 266 0.74 14.96 -14.66
CA GLN A 266 1.91 14.34 -15.25
C GLN A 266 3.05 14.18 -14.23
N GLU A 267 3.37 15.23 -13.46
CA GLU A 267 4.45 15.21 -12.48
C GLU A 267 4.20 14.18 -11.37
N LEU A 268 2.96 14.07 -10.87
CA LEU A 268 2.59 13.07 -9.86
C LEU A 268 2.78 11.64 -10.38
N ILE A 269 2.36 11.39 -11.62
CA ILE A 269 2.53 10.08 -12.27
C ILE A 269 4.01 9.78 -12.50
N GLU A 270 4.79 10.74 -13.00
CA GLU A 270 6.24 10.57 -13.21
C GLU A 270 6.98 10.33 -11.89
N LYS A 271 6.67 11.06 -10.82
CA LYS A 271 7.25 10.84 -9.48
C LYS A 271 7.00 9.42 -9.00
N TYR A 272 5.78 8.93 -9.22
CA TYR A 272 5.39 7.59 -8.83
C TYR A 272 6.05 6.49 -9.70
N GLU A 273 6.10 6.66 -11.02
CA GLU A 273 6.84 5.77 -11.93
C GLU A 273 8.32 5.65 -11.54
N ASN A 274 8.93 6.78 -11.17
CA ASN A 274 10.32 6.82 -10.71
C ASN A 274 10.50 6.11 -9.36
N SER A 275 9.55 6.24 -8.43
CA SER A 275 9.64 5.52 -7.15
C SER A 275 9.48 4.00 -7.31
N GLN A 276 8.74 3.55 -8.32
CA GLN A 276 8.57 2.12 -8.61
C GLN A 276 9.70 1.50 -9.43
N SER A 277 10.23 2.22 -10.43
CA SER A 277 11.31 1.75 -11.30
C SER A 277 12.71 1.91 -10.69
N GLY A 278 12.81 2.73 -9.65
CA GLY A 278 14.03 3.00 -8.89
C GLY A 278 14.38 1.96 -7.82
N GLY A 279 13.74 0.78 -7.82
CA GLY A 279 13.92 -0.34 -6.89
C GLY A 279 15.33 -0.94 -6.84
N GLY A 280 16.31 -0.13 -6.47
CA GLY A 280 17.60 -0.51 -5.92
C GLY A 280 17.56 -0.13 -4.45
N ILE A 281 16.90 -0.98 -3.65
CA ILE A 281 17.00 -0.96 -2.20
C ILE A 281 18.47 -0.82 -1.82
N ASP A 282 18.81 0.21 -1.05
CA ASP A 282 20.10 0.28 -0.36
C ASP A 282 20.13 -0.86 0.67
N LEU A 283 20.70 -1.99 0.27
CA LEU A 283 20.93 -3.16 1.11
C LEU A 283 21.81 -2.84 2.34
N GLY A 284 22.36 -1.62 2.46
CA GLY A 284 22.98 -1.12 3.68
C GLY A 284 22.04 -1.02 4.90
N GLN A 285 20.72 -0.96 4.70
CA GLN A 285 19.75 -1.04 5.79
C GLN A 285 19.54 -2.48 6.30
N PHE A 286 19.79 -3.49 5.47
CA PHE A 286 19.59 -4.90 5.81
C PHE A 286 20.86 -5.59 6.38
N ASP A 287 22.01 -4.91 6.39
CA ASP A 287 23.27 -5.42 6.98
C ASP A 287 23.25 -5.47 8.52
N MET A 288 22.13 -5.12 9.16
CA MET A 288 21.94 -5.29 10.61
C MET A 288 21.54 -6.71 11.02
N PHE A 289 21.13 -7.60 10.09
CA PHE A 289 20.41 -8.83 10.47
C PHE A 289 20.98 -10.15 9.94
N GLY A 290 22.21 -10.18 9.43
CA GLY A 290 23.07 -11.38 9.37
C GLY A 290 22.39 -12.69 8.93
N ILE A 291 21.95 -12.78 7.67
CA ILE A 291 21.34 -14.01 7.13
C ILE A 291 22.39 -14.85 6.39
N PRO A 292 22.69 -16.10 6.83
CA PRO A 292 23.41 -17.08 6.01
C PRO A 292 22.43 -17.75 5.04
N GLY A 293 22.75 -17.70 3.74
CA GLY A 293 21.89 -18.25 2.70
C GLY A 293 21.93 -19.77 2.59
N GLU A 294 20.78 -20.38 2.27
CA GLU A 294 20.62 -21.30 1.14
C GLU A 294 19.13 -21.70 0.91
N MET A 295 18.75 -21.72 -0.38
CA MET A 295 17.66 -22.46 -1.04
C MET A 295 16.19 -21.99 -0.85
N VAL A 296 15.70 -21.17 -1.78
CA VAL A 296 14.27 -20.88 -2.00
C VAL A 296 13.69 -21.82 -3.06
N ALA A 297 12.64 -22.57 -2.70
CA ALA A 297 11.80 -23.31 -3.64
C ALA A 297 10.75 -22.38 -4.25
N VAL A 298 10.61 -22.45 -5.59
CA VAL A 298 9.80 -21.52 -6.39
C VAL A 298 8.31 -21.90 -6.33
N GLY A 299 7.48 -20.99 -5.84
CA GLY A 299 6.03 -20.97 -6.01
C GLY A 299 5.55 -19.53 -6.20
N VAL A 300 4.94 -19.23 -7.35
CA VAL A 300 4.31 -17.92 -7.59
C VAL A 300 2.99 -17.89 -6.80
N ALA A 301 2.93 -17.06 -5.76
CA ALA A 301 1.71 -16.74 -5.03
C ALA A 301 1.43 -15.23 -5.15
N ALA A 302 0.15 -14.88 -5.30
CA ALA A 302 -0.35 -13.51 -5.21
C ALA A 302 -0.76 -13.23 -3.75
N LEU A 303 -0.42 -12.05 -3.22
CA LEU A 303 -0.49 -11.70 -1.79
C LEU A 303 -1.84 -11.17 -1.31
N VAL A 304 -2.91 -11.92 -1.52
CA VAL A 304 -4.29 -11.50 -1.14
C VAL A 304 -4.50 -11.28 0.38
N ALA A 305 -3.54 -11.63 1.24
CA ALA A 305 -3.79 -11.87 2.66
C ALA A 305 -4.09 -10.65 3.53
N LEU A 306 -3.41 -9.51 3.35
CA LEU A 306 -3.51 -8.43 4.35
C LEU A 306 -4.83 -7.64 4.24
N GLY A 307 -5.44 -7.56 3.05
CA GLY A 307 -6.74 -6.90 2.86
C GLY A 307 -7.96 -7.72 3.30
N VAL A 308 -7.79 -9.02 3.60
CA VAL A 308 -8.91 -9.94 3.92
C VAL A 308 -9.01 -10.27 5.41
N LEU A 309 -8.06 -9.84 6.24
CA LEU A 309 -8.04 -10.10 7.69
C LEU A 309 -9.13 -9.35 8.50
N ASN A 310 -10.05 -8.64 7.83
CA ASN A 310 -11.11 -7.85 8.46
C ASN A 310 -12.54 -8.40 8.19
N ASN A 311 -12.79 -9.67 8.55
CA ASN A 311 -14.15 -10.20 8.77
C ASN A 311 -14.31 -10.88 10.13
#